data_AF-A0A928RD90-F1
#
_entry.id   AF-A0A928RD90-F1
#
_cell.length_a   1.000
_cell.length_b   1.000
_cell.length_c   1.000
_cell.angle_alpha   90.00
_cell.angle_beta   90.00
_cell.angle_gamma   90.00
#
_symmetry.space_group_name_H-M   'P 1'
#
loop_
_entity.id
_entity.type
_entity.pdbx_description
1 polymer ?
#
loop_
_entity_poly.entity_id
_entity_poly.type
_entity_poly.pdbx_seq_one_letter_code
_entity_poly.pdbx_strand_id
1 'polypeptide(L)'
;MSCVTIEYGISHWEIVQQKDGFATITVGGSWNTEFSEEAKGVRLLVVQEDTEEWVTDYVYANTTENQWSCDLTLPAGGLYLLKTELWKETDHKCGLSGSRGDYVHHFGVGDLFLIMGQSNAAAYGRGPATDGAELGVHVLRDGEYWDLASHPLHDVQALHSPWLAMGKWLKKALHYPIGILPFAIGGTTLAQWHKAETGECYKIMEEGIKKHKLHPKAAIWYQGCSDTFKETASSYLERFRDMVKDVRQDTQNPDLPMFTCQLNRCMDSTFTEEHHEHYGIIREIQRTAPLHLDNVYVMPTIDSTHLSDGIHNSRVSNIMLGERMAQQILFELYGKGVEIKAPDIASVTKTGNQVVFLFDNVKSDLFAFQVSNQQFPLHVRDEEGRVEISEYSTLGNQVVLTLARETKGTLTAYGQESANPPAYLMDWDTHLPALCFYGVEVSE
;
A
#
# COMPACT_ATOMS: atom_id res chain seq x y z
N MET A 1 -24.97 -10.28 -33.60
CA MET A 1 -25.06 -8.93 -33.02
C MET A 1 -25.88 -9.04 -31.76
N SER A 2 -25.43 -8.40 -30.69
CA SER A 2 -26.21 -8.26 -29.45
C SER A 2 -27.35 -7.28 -29.71
N CYS A 3 -28.52 -7.48 -29.08
CA CYS A 3 -29.62 -6.52 -29.19
C CYS A 3 -29.41 -5.29 -28.29
N VAL A 4 -28.54 -5.41 -27.28
CA VAL A 4 -28.05 -4.33 -26.42
C VAL A 4 -26.54 -4.51 -26.24
N THR A 5 -25.76 -3.51 -26.61
CA THR A 5 -24.31 -3.48 -26.45
C THR A 5 -23.94 -2.55 -25.31
N ILE A 6 -23.03 -2.97 -24.42
CA ILE A 6 -22.43 -2.10 -23.41
C ILE A 6 -21.13 -1.53 -23.98
N GLU A 7 -21.01 -0.21 -24.03
CA GLU A 7 -19.85 0.47 -24.63
C GLU A 7 -19.01 1.23 -23.59
N TYR A 8 -19.61 1.62 -22.47
CA TYR A 8 -18.91 2.30 -21.38
C TYR A 8 -19.59 2.09 -20.02
N GLY A 9 -18.83 2.38 -18.95
CA GLY A 9 -19.33 2.54 -17.59
C GLY A 9 -18.83 1.50 -16.59
N ILE A 10 -18.69 0.25 -17.01
CA ILE A 10 -18.13 -0.84 -16.19
C ILE A 10 -17.56 -1.93 -17.09
N SER A 11 -16.45 -2.53 -16.68
CA SER A 11 -15.79 -3.63 -17.37
C SER A 11 -15.74 -4.90 -16.51
N HIS A 12 -15.41 -6.04 -17.14
CA HIS A 12 -15.19 -7.28 -16.41
C HIS A 12 -14.10 -7.10 -15.36
N TRP A 13 -14.26 -7.74 -14.20
CA TRP A 13 -13.28 -7.69 -13.09
C TRP A 13 -13.08 -6.32 -12.44
N GLU A 14 -13.76 -5.27 -12.89
CA GLU A 14 -13.57 -3.92 -12.37
C GLU A 14 -14.04 -3.79 -10.92
N ILE A 15 -13.22 -3.15 -10.08
CA ILE A 15 -13.64 -2.74 -8.74
C ILE A 15 -13.89 -1.24 -8.74
N VAL A 16 -15.10 -0.86 -8.38
CA VAL A 16 -15.50 0.54 -8.24
C VAL A 16 -15.28 0.97 -6.81
N GLN A 17 -14.62 2.11 -6.59
CA GLN A 17 -14.44 2.66 -5.25
C GLN A 17 -15.80 2.96 -4.62
N GLN A 18 -16.04 2.38 -3.45
CA GLN A 18 -17.20 2.67 -2.62
C GLN A 18 -17.00 3.95 -1.79
N LYS A 19 -18.11 4.62 -1.49
CA LYS A 19 -18.22 5.69 -0.51
C LYS A 19 -19.42 5.39 0.38
N ASP A 20 -19.20 5.36 1.70
CA ASP A 20 -20.23 5.09 2.72
C ASP A 20 -21.02 3.79 2.47
N GLY A 21 -20.35 2.77 1.92
CA GLY A 21 -20.93 1.45 1.64
C GLY A 21 -21.63 1.33 0.29
N PHE A 22 -21.54 2.32 -0.60
CA PHE A 22 -22.18 2.30 -1.92
C PHE A 22 -21.29 2.91 -3.02
N ALA A 23 -21.57 2.60 -4.27
CA ALA A 23 -21.02 3.32 -5.43
C ALA A 23 -22.10 3.54 -6.49
N THR A 24 -21.98 4.63 -7.24
CA THR A 24 -22.84 4.89 -8.40
C THR A 24 -22.01 4.75 -9.67
N ILE A 25 -22.48 3.93 -10.60
CA ILE A 25 -21.91 3.78 -11.94
C ILE A 25 -22.91 4.26 -12.99
N THR A 26 -22.39 4.89 -14.05
CA THR A 26 -23.18 5.24 -15.24
C THR A 26 -22.76 4.33 -16.36
N VAL A 27 -23.67 3.44 -16.78
CA VAL A 27 -23.46 2.47 -17.86
C VAL A 27 -24.27 2.84 -19.08
N GLY A 28 -23.76 2.53 -20.27
CA GLY A 28 -24.47 2.82 -21.50
C GLY A 28 -23.81 2.23 -22.74
N GLY A 29 -24.49 2.45 -23.86
CA GLY A 29 -24.04 1.99 -25.17
C GLY A 29 -25.15 2.03 -26.20
N SER A 30 -25.09 1.13 -27.16
CA SER A 30 -26.04 1.04 -28.27
C SER A 30 -27.09 -0.06 -28.05
N TRP A 31 -28.25 0.11 -28.66
CA TRP A 31 -29.28 -0.93 -28.72
C TRP A 31 -29.99 -0.87 -30.06
N ASN A 32 -30.60 -1.98 -30.47
CA ASN A 32 -31.38 -2.07 -31.70
C ASN A 32 -32.61 -2.95 -31.52
N THR A 33 -33.64 -2.68 -32.30
CA THR A 33 -34.92 -3.40 -32.26
C THR A 33 -35.02 -4.51 -33.30
N GLU A 34 -33.93 -4.83 -34.03
CA GLU A 34 -33.94 -5.87 -35.07
C GLU A 34 -34.39 -7.23 -34.54
N PHE A 35 -34.12 -7.48 -33.25
CA PHE A 35 -34.48 -8.71 -32.56
C PHE A 35 -35.81 -8.62 -31.80
N SER A 36 -36.49 -7.47 -31.81
CA SER A 36 -37.74 -7.23 -31.08
C SER A 36 -38.42 -5.93 -31.51
N GLU A 37 -39.29 -5.98 -32.53
CA GLU A 37 -40.02 -4.80 -33.05
C GLU A 37 -40.89 -4.09 -32.00
N GLU A 38 -41.31 -4.81 -30.95
CA GLU A 38 -42.15 -4.27 -29.86
C GLU A 38 -41.33 -3.75 -28.66
N ALA A 39 -40.00 -3.76 -28.74
CA ALA A 39 -39.14 -3.32 -27.64
C ALA A 39 -39.41 -1.84 -27.31
N LYS A 40 -39.59 -1.55 -26.02
CA LYS A 40 -39.81 -0.19 -25.50
C LYS A 40 -38.51 0.49 -25.06
N GLY A 41 -37.45 -0.29 -24.87
CA GLY A 41 -36.13 0.20 -24.51
C GLY A 41 -35.28 -0.90 -23.87
N VAL A 42 -34.26 -0.47 -23.11
CA VAL A 42 -33.33 -1.33 -22.38
C VAL A 42 -33.67 -1.33 -20.90
N ARG A 43 -33.65 -2.50 -20.26
CA ARG A 43 -33.64 -2.62 -18.80
C ARG A 43 -32.43 -3.42 -18.35
N LEU A 44 -32.01 -3.15 -17.12
CA LEU A 44 -30.83 -3.73 -16.51
C LEU A 44 -31.19 -4.40 -15.20
N LEU A 45 -30.45 -5.45 -14.88
CA LEU A 45 -30.52 -6.15 -13.60
C LEU A 45 -29.10 -6.45 -13.12
N VAL A 46 -28.78 -6.06 -11.88
CA VAL A 46 -27.56 -6.50 -11.21
C VAL A 46 -27.91 -7.62 -10.25
N VAL A 47 -27.18 -8.73 -10.37
CA VAL A 47 -27.31 -9.87 -9.47
C VAL A 47 -25.98 -10.18 -8.81
N GLN A 48 -26.04 -10.79 -7.64
CA GLN A 48 -24.90 -11.46 -7.04
C GLN A 48 -24.59 -12.71 -7.87
N GLU A 49 -23.34 -12.89 -8.29
CA GLU A 49 -23.01 -13.87 -9.32
C GLU A 49 -23.02 -15.33 -8.82
N ASP A 50 -22.77 -15.55 -7.52
CA ASP A 50 -22.72 -16.89 -6.91
C ASP A 50 -24.09 -17.43 -6.48
N THR A 51 -25.06 -16.56 -6.23
CA THR A 51 -26.40 -16.89 -5.71
C THR A 51 -27.53 -16.54 -6.67
N GLU A 52 -27.26 -15.72 -7.70
CA GLU A 52 -28.24 -15.08 -8.58
C GLU A 52 -29.25 -14.17 -7.86
N GLU A 53 -29.00 -13.83 -6.59
CA GLU A 53 -29.83 -12.92 -5.83
C GLU A 53 -29.80 -11.52 -6.44
N TRP A 54 -30.98 -10.88 -6.47
CA TRP A 54 -31.12 -9.55 -7.05
C TRP A 54 -30.50 -8.51 -6.12
N VAL A 55 -29.52 -7.78 -6.63
CA VAL A 55 -28.90 -6.64 -5.95
C VAL A 55 -29.69 -5.37 -6.24
N THR A 56 -30.27 -5.29 -7.44
CA THR A 56 -31.21 -4.24 -7.84
C THR A 56 -32.52 -4.90 -8.28
N ASP A 57 -33.62 -4.14 -8.23
CA ASP A 57 -34.74 -4.42 -9.12
C ASP A 57 -34.34 -4.15 -10.58
N TYR A 58 -35.22 -4.49 -11.52
CA TYR A 58 -35.07 -4.04 -12.90
C TYR A 58 -35.05 -2.51 -12.99
N VAL A 59 -33.95 -1.97 -13.50
CA VAL A 59 -33.79 -0.53 -13.74
C VAL A 59 -33.97 -0.26 -15.23
N TYR A 60 -34.87 0.65 -15.56
CA TYR A 60 -35.18 1.00 -16.94
C TYR A 60 -34.27 2.15 -17.39
N ALA A 61 -33.50 1.92 -18.46
CA ALA A 61 -32.54 2.90 -18.96
C ALA A 61 -33.25 4.08 -19.64
N ASN A 62 -32.57 5.23 -19.67
CA ASN A 62 -32.93 6.31 -20.57
C ASN A 62 -32.50 5.91 -21.99
N THR A 63 -33.45 5.81 -22.91
CA THR A 63 -33.20 5.40 -24.29
C THR A 63 -33.50 6.52 -25.28
N THR A 64 -32.64 6.68 -26.28
CA THR A 64 -32.91 7.42 -27.52
C THR A 64 -33.00 6.43 -28.69
N GLU A 65 -33.05 6.89 -29.95
CA GLU A 65 -33.27 6.03 -31.12
C GLU A 65 -32.34 4.81 -31.20
N ASN A 66 -31.06 4.96 -30.85
CA ASN A 66 -30.06 3.88 -30.94
C ASN A 66 -29.06 3.86 -29.77
N GLN A 67 -29.31 4.64 -28.72
CA GLN A 67 -28.43 4.75 -27.56
C GLN A 67 -29.22 4.59 -26.26
N TRP A 68 -28.54 4.12 -25.23
CA TRP A 68 -29.10 4.00 -23.90
C TRP A 68 -28.07 4.38 -22.83
N SER A 69 -28.56 4.85 -21.68
CA SER A 69 -27.74 5.14 -20.50
C SER A 69 -28.55 4.92 -19.22
N CYS A 70 -27.89 4.42 -18.18
CA CYS A 70 -28.48 4.15 -16.89
C CYS A 70 -27.49 4.40 -15.75
N ASP A 71 -27.95 5.08 -14.71
CA ASP A 71 -27.22 5.17 -13.44
C ASP A 71 -27.66 4.02 -12.53
N LEU A 72 -26.70 3.29 -11.98
CA LEU A 72 -26.91 2.20 -11.03
C LEU A 72 -26.19 2.54 -9.73
N THR A 73 -26.91 2.53 -8.61
CA THR A 73 -26.32 2.66 -7.28
C THR A 73 -26.29 1.29 -6.63
N LEU A 74 -25.09 0.82 -6.29
CA LEU A 74 -24.84 -0.55 -5.85
C LEU A 74 -24.17 -0.54 -4.47
N PRO A 75 -24.56 -1.47 -3.57
CA PRO A 75 -23.89 -1.61 -2.29
C PRO A 75 -22.47 -2.18 -2.47
N ALA A 76 -21.58 -1.88 -1.52
CA ALA A 76 -20.28 -2.54 -1.40
C ALA A 76 -20.48 -4.05 -1.26
N GLY A 77 -19.78 -4.80 -2.10
CA GLY A 77 -20.01 -6.23 -2.28
C GLY A 77 -19.73 -6.70 -3.70
N GLY A 78 -20.23 -7.89 -3.99
CA GLY A 78 -19.97 -8.62 -5.21
C GLY A 78 -19.34 -9.99 -4.93
N LEU A 79 -18.90 -10.73 -5.94
CA LEU A 79 -18.87 -10.29 -7.33
C LEU A 79 -20.26 -10.20 -7.95
N TYR A 80 -20.48 -9.14 -8.72
CA TYR A 80 -21.73 -8.84 -9.38
C TYR A 80 -21.70 -9.23 -10.85
N LEU A 81 -22.88 -9.56 -11.37
CA LEU A 81 -23.16 -9.75 -12.78
C LEU A 81 -24.20 -8.73 -13.24
N LEU A 82 -23.83 -7.89 -14.21
CA LEU A 82 -24.74 -6.96 -14.86
C LEU A 82 -25.36 -7.65 -16.06
N LYS A 83 -26.68 -7.70 -16.09
CA LYS A 83 -27.47 -8.25 -17.20
C LYS A 83 -28.22 -7.11 -17.88
N THR A 84 -28.10 -7.02 -19.21
CA THR A 84 -28.91 -6.12 -20.03
C THR A 84 -29.92 -6.90 -20.87
N GLU A 85 -31.09 -6.32 -21.08
CA GLU A 85 -32.09 -6.90 -21.97
C GLU A 85 -32.99 -5.82 -22.58
N LEU A 86 -33.54 -6.13 -23.75
CA LEU A 86 -34.68 -5.40 -24.28
C LEU A 86 -35.94 -5.79 -23.51
N TRP A 87 -36.79 -4.81 -23.23
CA TRP A 87 -38.05 -5.05 -22.54
C TRP A 87 -39.27 -4.64 -23.37
N LYS A 88 -40.37 -5.36 -23.14
CA LYS A 88 -41.72 -5.12 -23.68
C LYS A 88 -42.73 -5.00 -22.54
N GLU A 89 -43.88 -4.39 -22.80
CA GLU A 89 -44.98 -4.30 -21.80
C GLU A 89 -45.53 -5.66 -21.36
N THR A 90 -45.42 -6.66 -22.24
CA THR A 90 -45.86 -8.04 -21.97
C THR A 90 -44.85 -8.86 -21.17
N ASP A 91 -43.65 -8.32 -20.94
CA ASP A 91 -42.61 -9.07 -20.24
C ASP A 91 -42.93 -9.25 -18.76
N HIS A 92 -42.78 -10.49 -18.30
CA HIS A 92 -42.87 -10.77 -16.89
C HIS A 92 -41.66 -10.20 -16.15
N LYS A 93 -41.91 -9.69 -14.94
CA LYS A 93 -40.84 -9.27 -14.02
C LYS A 93 -39.89 -10.40 -13.64
N CYS A 94 -40.22 -11.67 -13.85
CA CYS A 94 -39.33 -12.80 -13.55
C CYS A 94 -38.19 -13.00 -14.57
N GLY A 95 -38.07 -12.16 -15.61
CA GLY A 95 -36.91 -12.16 -16.52
C GLY A 95 -36.86 -13.34 -17.50
N LEU A 96 -37.95 -14.09 -17.67
CA LEU A 96 -38.00 -15.26 -18.56
C LEU A 96 -38.30 -14.92 -20.03
N SER A 97 -38.60 -13.66 -20.36
CA SER A 97 -39.15 -13.28 -21.67
C SER A 97 -38.39 -12.16 -22.41
N GLY A 98 -37.40 -11.53 -21.78
CA GLY A 98 -36.61 -10.45 -22.39
C GLY A 98 -35.57 -10.96 -23.40
N SER A 99 -35.30 -10.16 -24.45
CA SER A 99 -34.21 -10.44 -25.39
C SER A 99 -32.89 -10.01 -24.77
N ARG A 100 -32.00 -10.98 -24.50
CA ARG A 100 -30.72 -10.79 -23.80
C ARG A 100 -29.72 -9.97 -24.62
N GLY A 101 -29.13 -8.97 -23.98
CA GLY A 101 -27.98 -8.22 -24.48
C GLY A 101 -26.67 -8.65 -23.84
N ASP A 102 -25.71 -7.72 -23.83
CA ASP A 102 -24.38 -7.91 -23.23
C ASP A 102 -24.43 -8.00 -21.70
N TYR A 103 -23.51 -8.80 -21.15
CA TYR A 103 -23.32 -8.98 -19.72
C TYR A 103 -21.94 -8.51 -19.27
N VAL A 104 -21.82 -8.00 -18.05
CA VAL A 104 -20.53 -7.71 -17.40
C VAL A 104 -20.39 -8.57 -16.16
N HIS A 105 -19.42 -9.49 -16.22
CA HIS A 105 -19.07 -10.46 -15.19
C HIS A 105 -18.04 -9.94 -14.19
N HIS A 106 -18.07 -10.50 -12.98
CA HIS A 106 -17.00 -10.42 -11.98
C HIS A 106 -16.64 -9.00 -11.51
N PHE A 107 -17.48 -7.99 -11.74
CA PHE A 107 -17.19 -6.65 -11.22
C PHE A 107 -17.62 -6.55 -9.75
N GLY A 108 -17.15 -5.55 -9.03
CA GLY A 108 -17.46 -5.37 -7.61
C GLY A 108 -17.44 -3.92 -7.17
N VAL A 109 -17.99 -3.67 -5.99
CA VAL A 109 -17.94 -2.37 -5.33
C VAL A 109 -17.19 -2.54 -4.02
N GLY A 110 -16.09 -1.81 -3.85
CA GLY A 110 -15.16 -2.03 -2.75
C GLY A 110 -14.10 -0.94 -2.65
N ASP A 111 -12.94 -1.26 -2.10
CA ASP A 111 -11.87 -0.27 -1.92
C ASP A 111 -10.71 -0.47 -2.88
N LEU A 112 -10.20 0.64 -3.39
CA LEU A 112 -9.08 0.74 -4.30
C LEU A 112 -7.81 1.19 -3.57
N PHE A 113 -6.69 0.49 -3.78
CA PHE A 113 -5.41 0.83 -3.19
C PHE A 113 -4.38 1.15 -4.26
N LEU A 114 -3.87 2.38 -4.23
CA LEU A 114 -2.84 2.87 -5.13
C LEU A 114 -1.46 2.45 -4.65
N ILE A 115 -0.72 1.69 -5.46
CA ILE A 115 0.63 1.22 -5.13
C ILE A 115 1.65 2.02 -5.94
N MET A 116 2.58 2.65 -5.24
CA MET A 116 3.62 3.51 -5.79
C MET A 116 4.99 3.17 -5.20
N GLY A 117 6.05 3.62 -5.88
CA GLY A 117 7.42 3.49 -5.40
C GLY A 117 8.29 2.67 -6.35
N GLN A 118 9.25 1.93 -5.79
CA GLN A 118 10.28 1.22 -6.57
C GLN A 118 10.14 -0.30 -6.54
N SER A 119 11.24 -1.03 -6.79
CA SER A 119 11.30 -2.48 -6.93
C SER A 119 10.68 -3.29 -5.78
N ASN A 120 10.86 -2.89 -4.51
CA ASN A 120 10.23 -3.57 -3.37
C ASN A 120 8.70 -3.39 -3.34
N ALA A 121 8.15 -2.36 -3.99
CA ALA A 121 6.72 -2.28 -4.30
C ALA A 121 6.34 -2.99 -5.60
N ALA A 122 7.14 -2.87 -6.68
CA ALA A 122 6.73 -3.34 -8.01
C ALA A 122 6.56 -4.87 -8.12
N ALA A 123 7.50 -5.64 -7.54
CA ALA A 123 7.50 -7.11 -7.34
C ALA A 123 8.85 -7.74 -7.72
N TYR A 124 9.85 -7.77 -6.84
CA TYR A 124 11.15 -8.46 -7.11
C TYR A 124 11.34 -9.74 -6.27
N GLY A 125 10.29 -10.19 -5.58
CA GLY A 125 10.35 -11.32 -4.64
C GLY A 125 10.60 -12.69 -5.27
N ARG A 126 11.64 -13.38 -4.77
CA ARG A 126 12.09 -14.73 -5.12
C ARG A 126 12.04 -15.66 -3.91
N GLY A 127 12.17 -16.95 -4.16
CA GLY A 127 12.14 -17.99 -3.13
C GLY A 127 10.79 -18.71 -3.01
N PRO A 128 10.69 -19.69 -2.11
CA PRO A 128 9.49 -20.52 -1.95
C PRO A 128 8.42 -19.79 -1.12
N ALA A 129 7.25 -19.56 -1.72
CA ALA A 129 6.02 -19.22 -1.01
C ALA A 129 4.81 -19.45 -1.92
N THR A 130 3.66 -19.75 -1.34
CA THR A 130 2.40 -19.91 -2.08
C THR A 130 1.52 -18.69 -1.85
N ASP A 131 1.28 -17.92 -2.91
CA ASP A 131 0.40 -16.75 -2.89
C ASP A 131 -0.36 -16.63 -4.23
N GLY A 132 -1.31 -17.55 -4.44
CA GLY A 132 -2.09 -17.67 -5.69
C GLY A 132 -3.24 -16.67 -5.79
N ALA A 133 -3.94 -16.62 -6.93
CA ALA A 133 -5.07 -15.71 -7.11
C ALA A 133 -6.26 -16.01 -6.16
N GLU A 134 -7.07 -15.00 -5.85
CA GLU A 134 -8.30 -15.14 -5.05
C GLU A 134 -9.42 -14.23 -5.60
N LEU A 135 -10.60 -14.80 -5.88
CA LEU A 135 -11.76 -14.02 -6.36
C LEU A 135 -12.10 -12.90 -5.37
N GLY A 136 -12.40 -11.71 -5.89
CA GLY A 136 -12.63 -10.51 -5.08
C GLY A 136 -11.35 -9.76 -4.71
N VAL A 137 -10.18 -10.17 -5.20
CA VAL A 137 -8.97 -9.34 -5.21
C VAL A 137 -8.56 -9.15 -6.66
N HIS A 138 -8.78 -7.96 -7.20
CA HIS A 138 -8.58 -7.66 -8.62
C HIS A 138 -7.49 -6.61 -8.81
N VAL A 139 -6.99 -6.48 -10.02
CA VAL A 139 -5.87 -5.62 -10.36
C VAL A 139 -6.15 -4.87 -11.65
N LEU A 140 -5.78 -3.58 -11.69
CA LEU A 140 -5.71 -2.82 -12.94
C LEU A 140 -4.34 -3.05 -13.59
N ARG A 141 -4.24 -4.04 -14.47
CA ARG A 141 -2.95 -4.42 -15.08
C ARG A 141 -2.45 -3.31 -15.97
N ASP A 142 -1.21 -2.90 -15.71
CA ASP A 142 -0.44 -1.95 -16.50
C ASP A 142 -1.14 -0.58 -16.69
N GLY A 143 -2.12 -0.25 -15.82
CA GLY A 143 -2.97 0.93 -15.98
C GLY A 143 -3.97 0.83 -17.14
N GLU A 144 -4.15 -0.36 -17.73
CA GLU A 144 -4.87 -0.54 -18.99
C GLU A 144 -6.19 -1.29 -18.84
N TYR A 145 -6.22 -2.43 -18.15
CA TYR A 145 -7.42 -3.27 -18.05
C TYR A 145 -7.52 -3.99 -16.71
N TRP A 146 -8.76 -4.26 -16.28
CA TRP A 146 -9.05 -4.99 -15.04
C TRP A 146 -8.95 -6.50 -15.24
N ASP A 147 -8.41 -7.19 -14.23
CA ASP A 147 -8.28 -8.65 -14.22
C ASP A 147 -8.26 -9.18 -12.77
N LEU A 148 -8.42 -10.49 -12.62
CA LEU A 148 -8.18 -11.19 -11.36
C LEU A 148 -6.72 -11.00 -10.92
N ALA A 149 -6.49 -10.57 -9.68
CA ALA A 149 -5.13 -10.33 -9.19
C ALA A 149 -4.35 -11.64 -9.06
N SER A 150 -3.21 -11.69 -9.74
CA SER A 150 -2.24 -12.78 -9.66
C SER A 150 -0.84 -12.21 -9.84
N HIS A 151 0.16 -12.83 -9.21
CA HIS A 151 1.54 -12.45 -9.43
C HIS A 151 2.02 -12.82 -10.85
N PRO A 152 2.84 -11.98 -11.51
CA PRO A 152 3.16 -10.60 -11.12
C PRO A 152 1.95 -9.65 -11.27
N LEU A 153 1.82 -8.70 -10.34
CA LEU A 153 0.72 -7.72 -10.36
C LEU A 153 0.87 -6.68 -11.48
N HIS A 154 2.10 -6.40 -11.90
CA HIS A 154 2.46 -5.47 -12.97
C HIS A 154 3.68 -6.00 -13.73
N ASP A 155 3.76 -5.77 -15.05
CA ASP A 155 4.80 -6.16 -16.03
C ASP A 155 5.36 -7.61 -15.96
N VAL A 156 5.65 -8.18 -17.13
CA VAL A 156 6.11 -9.57 -17.32
C VAL A 156 7.47 -9.86 -16.69
N GLN A 157 8.26 -8.83 -16.36
CA GLN A 157 9.57 -9.00 -15.69
C GLN A 157 9.47 -9.06 -14.17
N ALA A 158 8.34 -8.66 -13.59
CA ALA A 158 8.16 -8.67 -12.15
C ALA A 158 7.83 -10.10 -11.66
N LEU A 159 7.95 -10.30 -10.35
CA LEU A 159 7.79 -11.59 -9.68
C LEU A 159 6.71 -11.50 -8.60
N HIS A 160 7.12 -11.38 -7.34
CA HIS A 160 6.21 -11.34 -6.19
C HIS A 160 6.28 -9.99 -5.49
N SER A 161 5.13 -9.45 -5.08
CA SER A 161 4.98 -8.22 -4.28
C SER A 161 4.23 -8.51 -2.98
N PRO A 162 4.19 -7.57 -2.02
CA PRO A 162 3.36 -7.73 -0.82
C PRO A 162 1.85 -7.58 -1.08
N TRP A 163 1.46 -6.97 -2.20
CA TRP A 163 0.14 -6.33 -2.30
C TRP A 163 -1.01 -7.29 -2.60
N LEU A 164 -0.72 -8.48 -3.16
CA LEU A 164 -1.74 -9.53 -3.31
C LEU A 164 -2.16 -10.08 -1.94
N ALA A 165 -1.18 -10.41 -1.09
CA ALA A 165 -1.43 -10.84 0.28
C ALA A 165 -2.19 -9.77 1.08
N MET A 166 -1.82 -8.49 0.90
CA MET A 166 -2.56 -7.36 1.49
C MET A 166 -4.02 -7.35 1.03
N GLY A 167 -4.27 -7.43 -0.28
CA GLY A 167 -5.63 -7.43 -0.83
C GLY A 167 -6.49 -8.56 -0.28
N LYS A 168 -5.94 -9.77 -0.11
CA LYS A 168 -6.64 -10.91 0.49
C LYS A 168 -6.99 -10.69 1.95
N TRP A 169 -6.05 -10.16 2.74
CA TRP A 169 -6.27 -9.84 4.14
C TRP A 169 -7.37 -8.78 4.31
N LEU A 170 -7.32 -7.73 3.51
CA LEU A 170 -8.34 -6.68 3.50
C LEU A 170 -9.71 -7.21 3.09
N LYS A 171 -9.80 -7.95 1.97
CA LYS A 171 -11.04 -8.58 1.52
C LYS A 171 -11.65 -9.47 2.61
N LYS A 172 -10.83 -10.30 3.26
CA LYS A 172 -11.27 -11.18 4.35
C LYS A 172 -11.86 -10.41 5.54
N ALA A 173 -11.28 -9.27 5.90
CA ALA A 173 -11.70 -8.48 7.06
C ALA A 173 -12.86 -7.50 6.77
N LEU A 174 -12.97 -7.06 5.51
CA LEU A 174 -13.94 -6.05 5.08
C LEU A 174 -15.19 -6.66 4.43
N HIS A 175 -15.10 -7.90 3.96
CA HIS A 175 -16.19 -8.66 3.33
C HIS A 175 -16.72 -8.06 2.02
N TYR A 176 -15.89 -7.30 1.31
CA TYR A 176 -16.14 -6.84 -0.06
C TYR A 176 -14.87 -6.90 -0.91
N PRO A 177 -14.98 -6.81 -2.25
CA PRO A 177 -13.83 -6.90 -3.14
C PRO A 177 -12.80 -5.77 -2.96
N ILE A 178 -11.54 -6.06 -3.29
CA ILE A 178 -10.41 -5.12 -3.21
C ILE A 178 -9.79 -4.96 -4.59
N GLY A 179 -9.58 -3.72 -5.02
CA GLY A 179 -8.87 -3.39 -6.26
C GLY A 179 -7.46 -2.88 -5.97
N ILE A 180 -6.47 -3.46 -6.65
CA ILE A 180 -5.07 -3.04 -6.56
C ILE A 180 -4.72 -2.25 -7.83
N LEU A 181 -4.10 -1.09 -7.64
CA LEU A 181 -3.65 -0.21 -8.72
C LEU A 181 -2.11 -0.15 -8.72
N PRO A 182 -1.42 -1.10 -9.39
CA PRO A 182 0.02 -1.26 -9.30
C PRO A 182 0.77 -0.34 -10.26
N PHE A 183 1.21 0.82 -9.77
CA PHE A 183 1.98 1.79 -10.57
C PHE A 183 3.46 1.88 -10.17
N ALA A 184 3.93 1.08 -9.21
CA ALA A 184 5.32 1.09 -8.78
C ALA A 184 6.27 0.58 -9.89
N ILE A 185 7.42 1.24 -10.06
CA ILE A 185 8.38 0.97 -11.15
C ILE A 185 9.77 0.73 -10.57
N GLY A 186 10.42 -0.38 -10.94
CA GLY A 186 11.75 -0.75 -10.42
C GLY A 186 12.85 0.28 -10.69
N GLY A 187 13.75 0.47 -9.71
CA GLY A 187 14.96 1.29 -9.86
C GLY A 187 14.75 2.81 -9.82
N THR A 188 13.53 3.30 -9.63
CA THR A 188 13.23 4.73 -9.72
C THR A 188 13.68 5.53 -8.51
N THR A 189 14.12 6.76 -8.75
CA THR A 189 14.35 7.80 -7.74
C THR A 189 13.08 8.58 -7.45
N LEU A 190 13.02 9.32 -6.34
CA LEU A 190 11.91 10.22 -6.03
C LEU A 190 11.74 11.33 -7.08
N ALA A 191 12.80 11.75 -7.77
CA ALA A 191 12.74 12.73 -8.85
C ALA A 191 11.80 12.31 -10.01
N GLN A 192 11.73 11.00 -10.30
CA GLN A 192 10.83 10.44 -11.30
C GLN A 192 9.37 10.38 -10.85
N TRP A 193 9.15 10.54 -9.55
CA TRP A 193 7.84 10.62 -8.91
C TRP A 193 7.44 12.06 -8.53
N HIS A 194 8.29 13.04 -8.83
CA HIS A 194 8.05 14.43 -8.46
C HIS A 194 7.74 15.29 -9.70
N LYS A 195 6.56 15.91 -9.75
CA LYS A 195 6.08 16.65 -10.95
C LYS A 195 7.00 17.80 -11.36
N ALA A 196 7.66 18.45 -10.42
CA ALA A 196 8.55 19.57 -10.72
C ALA A 196 9.99 19.14 -11.11
N GLU A 197 10.29 17.84 -11.06
CA GLU A 197 11.57 17.27 -11.50
C GLU A 197 11.37 16.50 -12.82
N THR A 198 11.74 15.23 -12.91
CA THR A 198 11.56 14.46 -14.14
C THR A 198 10.13 13.94 -14.28
N GLY A 199 9.50 13.48 -13.18
CA GLY A 199 8.07 13.18 -13.11
C GLY A 199 7.56 12.07 -14.04
N GLU A 200 8.45 11.30 -14.68
CA GLU A 200 8.10 10.31 -15.70
C GLU A 200 7.20 9.19 -15.16
N CYS A 201 7.53 8.66 -13.98
CA CYS A 201 6.76 7.61 -13.31
C CYS A 201 5.44 8.17 -12.76
N TYR A 202 5.48 9.38 -12.21
CA TYR A 202 4.29 10.08 -11.76
C TYR A 202 3.28 10.24 -12.91
N LYS A 203 3.74 10.66 -14.09
CA LYS A 203 2.88 10.89 -15.25
C LYS A 203 2.15 9.62 -15.70
N ILE A 204 2.83 8.47 -15.71
CA ILE A 204 2.21 7.17 -16.03
C ILE A 204 1.04 6.88 -15.07
N MET A 205 1.27 7.07 -13.78
CA MET A 205 0.25 6.90 -12.74
C MET A 205 -0.90 7.90 -12.91
N GLU A 206 -0.59 9.18 -13.13
CA GLU A 206 -1.59 10.24 -13.32
C GLU A 206 -2.48 9.97 -14.54
N GLU A 207 -1.90 9.52 -15.66
CA GLU A 207 -2.64 9.14 -16.87
C GLU A 207 -3.57 7.95 -16.59
N GLY A 208 -3.12 6.93 -15.86
CA GLY A 208 -3.95 5.79 -15.45
C GLY A 208 -5.12 6.19 -14.54
N ILE A 209 -4.86 7.04 -13.54
CA ILE A 209 -5.91 7.59 -12.65
C ILE A 209 -6.95 8.36 -13.46
N LYS A 210 -6.54 9.23 -14.38
CA LYS A 210 -7.45 10.03 -15.21
C LYS A 210 -8.24 9.18 -16.19
N LYS A 211 -7.60 8.23 -16.85
CA LYS A 211 -8.20 7.34 -17.86
C LYS A 211 -9.36 6.53 -17.26
N HIS A 212 -9.16 5.98 -16.07
CA HIS A 212 -10.14 5.11 -15.39
C HIS A 212 -10.95 5.83 -14.30
N LYS A 213 -10.77 7.15 -14.15
CA LYS A 213 -11.44 7.98 -13.12
C LYS A 213 -11.31 7.37 -11.71
N LEU A 214 -10.09 6.96 -11.36
CA LEU A 214 -9.81 6.23 -10.12
C LEU A 214 -9.82 7.18 -8.92
N HIS A 215 -10.50 6.74 -7.85
CA HIS A 215 -10.52 7.43 -6.57
C HIS A 215 -10.08 6.46 -5.48
N PRO A 216 -8.77 6.24 -5.26
CA PRO A 216 -8.30 5.27 -4.29
C PRO A 216 -8.72 5.62 -2.85
N LYS A 217 -8.98 4.58 -2.05
CA LYS A 217 -9.20 4.67 -0.60
C LYS A 217 -7.95 5.10 0.15
N ALA A 218 -6.79 4.62 -0.30
CA ALA A 218 -5.48 4.96 0.24
C ALA A 218 -4.37 4.72 -0.81
N ALA A 219 -3.21 5.33 -0.57
CA ALA A 219 -2.01 5.10 -1.35
C ALA A 219 -0.90 4.48 -0.49
N ILE A 220 -0.07 3.63 -1.12
CA ILE A 220 1.05 2.94 -0.50
C ILE A 220 2.32 3.34 -1.25
N TRP A 221 3.33 3.77 -0.50
CA TRP A 221 4.62 4.21 -1.00
C TRP A 221 5.73 3.33 -0.44
N TYR A 222 6.44 2.61 -1.30
CA TYR A 222 7.65 1.88 -0.89
C TYR A 222 8.82 2.23 -1.82
N GLN A 223 9.59 3.23 -1.40
CA GLN A 223 10.72 3.77 -2.14
C GLN A 223 11.74 4.39 -1.18
N GLY A 224 12.97 4.56 -1.66
CA GLY A 224 13.99 5.36 -1.01
C GLY A 224 15.39 4.86 -1.28
N CYS A 225 15.55 3.59 -1.68
CA CYS A 225 16.89 3.00 -1.86
C CYS A 225 17.69 3.70 -2.96
N SER A 226 17.04 4.27 -3.98
CA SER A 226 17.72 5.02 -5.05
C SER A 226 18.00 6.49 -4.68
N ASP A 227 17.60 6.93 -3.48
CA ASP A 227 17.84 8.28 -2.95
C ASP A 227 18.80 8.27 -1.75
N THR A 228 19.48 7.15 -1.49
CA THR A 228 20.49 7.03 -0.43
C THR A 228 21.85 7.58 -0.89
N PHE A 229 21.84 8.79 -1.45
CA PHE A 229 23.04 9.53 -1.88
C PHE A 229 23.01 10.94 -1.30
N LYS A 230 24.18 11.56 -1.14
CA LYS A 230 24.34 12.88 -0.53
C LYS A 230 23.49 13.97 -1.16
N GLU A 231 23.39 13.95 -2.48
CA GLU A 231 22.69 14.95 -3.27
C GLU A 231 21.17 14.83 -3.15
N THR A 232 20.65 13.67 -2.75
CA THR A 232 19.21 13.35 -2.79
C THR A 232 18.61 13.13 -1.40
N ALA A 233 19.38 12.59 -0.45
CA ALA A 233 18.87 12.26 0.88
C ALA A 233 18.39 13.48 1.66
N SER A 234 19.15 14.58 1.63
CA SER A 234 18.86 15.79 2.40
C SER A 234 17.54 16.48 2.01
N SER A 235 17.12 16.37 0.75
CA SER A 235 15.88 16.97 0.22
C SER A 235 14.71 15.99 0.15
N TYR A 236 14.89 14.75 0.61
CA TYR A 236 13.88 13.69 0.42
C TYR A 236 12.53 14.03 1.07
N LEU A 237 12.53 14.57 2.31
CA LEU A 237 11.29 14.89 3.02
C LEU A 237 10.44 15.95 2.30
N GLU A 238 11.09 17.01 1.80
CA GLU A 238 10.41 18.10 1.10
C GLU A 238 9.80 17.59 -0.22
N ARG A 239 10.58 16.85 -1.01
CA ARG A 239 10.12 16.23 -2.25
C ARG A 239 9.00 15.20 -2.00
N PHE A 240 9.09 14.43 -0.92
CA PHE A 240 8.06 13.47 -0.54
C PHE A 240 6.76 14.19 -0.16
N ARG A 241 6.84 15.28 0.61
CA ARG A 241 5.69 16.14 0.94
C ARG A 241 4.99 16.67 -0.32
N ASP A 242 5.77 17.17 -1.28
CA ASP A 242 5.24 17.70 -2.52
C ASP A 242 4.58 16.60 -3.36
N MET A 243 5.20 15.42 -3.46
CA MET A 243 4.60 14.25 -4.10
C MET A 243 3.29 13.83 -3.42
N VAL A 244 3.22 13.77 -2.08
CA VAL A 244 1.98 13.44 -1.34
C VAL A 244 0.87 14.44 -1.66
N LYS A 245 1.20 15.73 -1.72
CA LYS A 245 0.26 16.79 -2.07
C LYS A 245 -0.26 16.64 -3.50
N ASP A 246 0.62 16.36 -4.46
CA ASP A 246 0.24 16.15 -5.86
C ASP A 246 -0.69 14.93 -6.00
N VAL A 247 -0.38 13.81 -5.34
CA VAL A 247 -1.23 12.60 -5.36
C VAL A 247 -2.62 12.90 -4.79
N ARG A 248 -2.69 13.61 -3.66
CA ARG A 248 -3.96 14.03 -3.04
C ARG A 248 -4.81 14.90 -3.97
N GLN A 249 -4.17 15.82 -4.68
CA GLN A 249 -4.84 16.68 -5.65
C GLN A 249 -5.38 15.88 -6.84
N ASP A 250 -4.58 15.01 -7.44
CA ASP A 250 -4.97 14.29 -8.66
C ASP A 250 -5.99 13.19 -8.40
N THR A 251 -5.97 12.59 -7.21
CA THR A 251 -7.00 11.63 -6.75
C THR A 251 -8.25 12.31 -6.21
N GLN A 252 -8.25 13.65 -6.12
CA GLN A 252 -9.33 14.47 -5.59
C GLN A 252 -9.69 14.12 -4.13
N ASN A 253 -8.69 13.73 -3.34
CA ASN A 253 -8.84 13.41 -1.93
C ASN A 253 -7.76 14.16 -1.12
N PRO A 254 -8.07 15.35 -0.55
CA PRO A 254 -7.10 16.16 0.18
C PRO A 254 -6.56 15.48 1.43
N ASP A 255 -7.31 14.49 1.96
CA ASP A 255 -6.98 13.75 3.16
C ASP A 255 -6.52 12.31 2.86
N LEU A 256 -6.17 12.00 1.59
CA LEU A 256 -5.81 10.65 1.17
C LEU A 256 -4.76 10.06 2.13
N PRO A 257 -5.07 8.95 2.81
CA PRO A 257 -4.12 8.25 3.65
C PRO A 257 -2.94 7.73 2.82
N MET A 258 -1.73 8.01 3.29
CA MET A 258 -0.48 7.57 2.68
C MET A 258 0.24 6.61 3.63
N PHE A 259 0.37 5.35 3.23
CA PHE A 259 1.13 4.35 3.98
C PHE A 259 2.51 4.20 3.36
N THR A 260 3.55 4.67 4.04
CA THR A 260 4.94 4.52 3.63
C THR A 260 5.63 3.36 4.34
N CYS A 261 6.65 2.78 3.72
CA CYS A 261 7.49 1.76 4.33
C CYS A 261 8.86 2.36 4.67
N GLN A 262 9.33 2.16 5.91
CA GLN A 262 10.73 2.44 6.23
C GLN A 262 11.62 1.38 5.56
N LEU A 263 12.73 1.78 4.92
CA LEU A 263 13.55 0.85 4.14
C LEU A 263 14.03 -0.38 4.92
N ASN A 264 13.98 -1.55 4.28
CA ASN A 264 14.56 -2.79 4.81
C ASN A 264 16.09 -2.73 4.76
N ARG A 265 16.77 -3.78 5.25
CA ARG A 265 18.21 -3.98 5.11
C ARG A 265 18.65 -4.13 3.65
N CYS A 266 19.85 -3.65 3.36
CA CYS A 266 20.58 -3.85 2.11
C CYS A 266 21.94 -4.47 2.41
N MET A 267 22.17 -5.69 1.93
CA MET A 267 23.39 -6.50 2.08
C MET A 267 24.38 -6.33 0.92
N ASP A 268 24.27 -5.26 0.14
CA ASP A 268 25.19 -5.01 -0.96
C ASP A 268 26.60 -4.68 -0.43
N SER A 269 27.54 -5.60 -0.65
CA SER A 269 28.93 -5.46 -0.18
C SER A 269 29.72 -4.37 -0.91
N THR A 270 29.18 -3.78 -1.97
CA THR A 270 29.80 -2.66 -2.69
C THR A 270 29.54 -1.30 -2.03
N PHE A 271 28.63 -1.25 -1.04
CA PHE A 271 28.28 -0.01 -0.37
C PHE A 271 29.44 0.52 0.46
N THR A 272 29.74 1.80 0.28
CA THR A 272 30.72 2.53 1.09
C THR A 272 30.08 2.97 2.42
N GLU A 273 30.88 3.38 3.40
CA GLU A 273 30.39 3.98 4.64
C GLU A 273 29.40 5.14 4.39
N GLU A 274 29.65 5.94 3.35
CA GLU A 274 28.75 7.01 2.92
C GLU A 274 27.37 6.47 2.51
N HIS A 275 27.28 5.35 1.81
CA HIS A 275 25.99 4.74 1.47
C HIS A 275 25.27 4.23 2.72
N HIS A 276 25.99 3.64 3.68
CA HIS A 276 25.41 3.20 4.95
C HIS A 276 24.83 4.38 5.75
N GLU A 277 25.52 5.51 5.79
CA GLU A 277 25.07 6.75 6.41
C GLU A 277 23.79 7.28 5.76
N HIS A 278 23.76 7.41 4.44
CA HIS A 278 22.57 7.91 3.74
C HIS A 278 21.37 6.97 3.84
N TYR A 279 21.60 5.66 3.99
CA TYR A 279 20.54 4.70 4.31
C TYR A 279 19.89 5.01 5.67
N GLY A 280 20.70 5.33 6.68
CA GLY A 280 20.24 5.76 7.99
C GLY A 280 19.45 7.07 7.92
N ILE A 281 19.94 8.05 7.17
CA ILE A 281 19.27 9.34 6.96
C ILE A 281 17.90 9.16 6.29
N ILE A 282 17.79 8.37 5.21
CA ILE A 282 16.51 8.11 4.55
C ILE A 282 15.53 7.40 5.49
N ARG A 283 15.99 6.42 6.27
CA ARG A 283 15.14 5.74 7.26
C ARG A 283 14.63 6.70 8.33
N GLU A 284 15.46 7.63 8.80
CA GLU A 284 15.04 8.66 9.76
C GLU A 284 14.00 9.61 9.17
N ILE A 285 14.19 10.01 7.91
CA ILE A 285 13.20 10.82 7.18
C ILE A 285 11.87 10.07 7.06
N GLN A 286 11.91 8.77 6.75
CA GLN A 286 10.70 7.93 6.65
C GLN A 286 10.03 7.74 8.02
N ARG A 287 10.80 7.62 9.11
CA ARG A 287 10.30 7.53 10.48
C ARG A 287 9.56 8.81 10.90
N THR A 288 10.14 9.95 10.58
CA THR A 288 9.65 11.27 11.01
C THR A 288 8.63 11.90 10.06
N ALA A 289 8.47 11.38 8.83
CA ALA A 289 7.47 11.87 7.88
C ALA A 289 6.04 12.00 8.47
N PRO A 290 5.52 11.00 9.23
CA PRO A 290 4.24 11.09 9.95
C PRO A 290 4.14 12.25 10.96
N LEU A 291 5.25 12.75 11.51
CA LEU A 291 5.27 13.89 12.44
C LEU A 291 5.12 15.23 11.70
N HIS A 292 5.36 15.24 10.39
CA HIS A 292 5.38 16.44 9.57
C HIS A 292 4.24 16.49 8.54
N LEU A 293 3.51 15.38 8.35
CA LEU A 293 2.50 15.21 7.33
C LEU A 293 1.28 14.49 7.91
N ASP A 294 0.12 15.14 7.85
CA ASP A 294 -1.14 14.54 8.29
C ASP A 294 -1.51 13.32 7.44
N ASN A 295 -2.16 12.32 8.05
CA ASN A 295 -2.59 11.07 7.40
C ASN A 295 -1.46 10.34 6.65
N VAL A 296 -0.23 10.43 7.17
CA VAL A 296 0.91 9.63 6.73
C VAL A 296 1.27 8.64 7.83
N TYR A 297 1.41 7.36 7.46
CA TYR A 297 1.72 6.27 8.37
C TYR A 297 2.97 5.56 7.89
N VAL A 298 3.82 5.10 8.81
CA VAL A 298 5.04 4.36 8.49
C VAL A 298 4.95 2.93 8.99
N MET A 299 5.32 1.98 8.13
CA MET A 299 5.46 0.56 8.47
C MET A 299 6.95 0.19 8.52
N PRO A 300 7.43 -0.47 9.58
CA PRO A 300 8.82 -0.93 9.62
C PRO A 300 8.99 -2.22 8.80
N THR A 301 10.14 -2.35 8.14
CA THR A 301 10.43 -3.56 7.33
C THR A 301 11.78 -4.22 7.64
N ILE A 302 12.53 -3.76 8.65
CA ILE A 302 13.93 -4.16 8.91
C ILE A 302 14.12 -5.65 9.27
N ASP A 303 13.03 -6.30 9.69
CA ASP A 303 12.92 -7.71 10.07
C ASP A 303 12.60 -8.63 8.88
N SER A 304 12.42 -8.07 7.67
CA SER A 304 12.27 -8.79 6.41
C SER A 304 13.61 -9.39 5.95
N THR A 305 14.22 -10.21 6.80
CA THR A 305 15.60 -10.71 6.68
C THR A 305 15.80 -11.68 5.52
N HIS A 306 14.75 -12.35 5.07
CA HIS A 306 14.80 -13.14 3.84
C HIS A 306 14.75 -12.20 2.64
N LEU A 307 15.91 -11.97 2.02
CA LEU A 307 16.03 -11.24 0.78
C LEU A 307 16.06 -12.18 -0.44
N SER A 308 15.65 -11.66 -1.59
CA SER A 308 15.78 -12.29 -2.90
C SER A 308 17.19 -12.16 -3.46
N ASP A 309 17.85 -11.05 -3.14
CA ASP A 309 19.21 -10.68 -3.51
C ASP A 309 19.78 -9.74 -2.42
N GLY A 310 20.73 -8.85 -2.76
CA GLY A 310 21.30 -7.92 -1.78
C GLY A 310 20.33 -6.85 -1.26
N ILE A 311 19.17 -6.61 -1.88
CA ILE A 311 18.33 -5.43 -1.56
C ILE A 311 16.81 -5.69 -1.65
N HIS A 312 16.37 -6.70 -2.40
CA HIS A 312 14.95 -6.97 -2.60
C HIS A 312 14.39 -7.97 -1.60
N ASN A 313 13.19 -7.72 -1.09
CA ASN A 313 12.47 -8.65 -0.21
C ASN A 313 12.19 -9.99 -0.90
N SER A 314 12.24 -11.11 -0.17
CA SER A 314 11.81 -12.43 -0.67
C SER A 314 10.29 -12.57 -0.76
N ARG A 315 9.80 -13.67 -1.37
CA ARG A 315 8.36 -13.98 -1.38
C ARG A 315 7.76 -14.10 0.01
N VAL A 316 8.45 -14.80 0.93
CA VAL A 316 7.98 -14.99 2.31
C VAL A 316 7.89 -13.65 3.03
N SER A 317 8.93 -12.81 2.91
CA SER A 317 8.93 -11.46 3.46
C SER A 317 7.79 -10.62 2.89
N ASN A 318 7.53 -10.70 1.59
CA ASN A 318 6.43 -9.97 0.96
C ASN A 318 5.06 -10.37 1.50
N ILE A 319 4.79 -11.66 1.72
CA ILE A 319 3.50 -12.10 2.31
C ILE A 319 3.33 -11.49 3.71
N MET A 320 4.37 -11.58 4.54
CA MET A 320 4.37 -10.99 5.89
C MET A 320 4.15 -9.47 5.84
N LEU A 321 4.86 -8.76 4.95
CA LEU A 321 4.70 -7.31 4.79
C LEU A 321 3.30 -6.93 4.28
N GLY A 322 2.70 -7.74 3.41
CA GLY A 322 1.34 -7.54 2.93
C GLY A 322 0.30 -7.67 4.04
N GLU A 323 0.46 -8.68 4.90
CA GLU A 323 -0.36 -8.84 6.10
C GLU A 323 -0.20 -7.67 7.07
N ARG A 324 1.05 -7.29 7.37
CA ARG A 324 1.35 -6.15 8.27
C ARG A 324 0.73 -4.84 7.76
N MET A 325 0.88 -4.57 6.46
CA MET A 325 0.27 -3.38 5.83
C MET A 325 -1.25 -3.43 5.91
N ALA A 326 -1.87 -4.58 5.60
CA ALA A 326 -3.32 -4.73 5.71
C ALA A 326 -3.83 -4.50 7.13
N GLN A 327 -3.12 -5.01 8.15
CA GLN A 327 -3.50 -4.79 9.55
C GLN A 327 -3.37 -3.31 9.96
N GLN A 328 -2.32 -2.60 9.52
CA GLN A 328 -2.19 -1.16 9.76
C GLN A 328 -3.32 -0.37 9.08
N ILE A 329 -3.66 -0.70 7.83
CA ILE A 329 -4.79 -0.11 7.10
C ILE A 329 -6.11 -0.36 7.82
N LEU A 330 -6.35 -1.58 8.30
CA LEU A 330 -7.58 -1.93 9.03
C LEU A 330 -7.75 -1.12 10.31
N PHE A 331 -6.65 -0.92 11.04
CA PHE A 331 -6.65 -0.12 12.27
C PHE A 331 -6.90 1.36 11.97
N GLU A 332 -6.05 1.96 11.12
CA GLU A 332 -6.05 3.41 10.89
C GLU A 332 -7.29 3.91 10.13
N LEU A 333 -7.82 3.12 9.17
CA LEU A 333 -8.92 3.58 8.31
C LEU A 333 -10.30 3.06 8.71
N TYR A 334 -10.37 1.94 9.44
CA TYR A 334 -11.63 1.27 9.75
C TYR A 334 -11.85 1.04 11.25
N GLY A 335 -10.87 1.36 12.11
CA GLY A 335 -10.94 1.05 13.54
C GLY A 335 -11.08 -0.45 13.81
N LYS A 336 -10.60 -1.30 12.89
CA LYS A 336 -10.69 -2.77 12.97
C LYS A 336 -9.32 -3.36 13.27
N GLY A 337 -9.31 -4.50 13.94
CA GLY A 337 -8.07 -5.21 14.27
C GLY A 337 -7.43 -4.70 15.56
N VAL A 338 -6.13 -4.97 15.71
CA VAL A 338 -5.33 -4.55 16.86
C VAL A 338 -4.49 -3.35 16.44
N GLU A 339 -4.20 -2.43 17.36
CA GLU A 339 -3.28 -1.32 17.09
C GLU A 339 -1.91 -1.86 16.67
N ILE A 340 -1.45 -1.44 15.50
CA ILE A 340 -0.15 -1.80 14.91
C ILE A 340 0.65 -0.52 14.71
N LYS A 341 1.29 -0.08 15.78
CA LYS A 341 2.30 0.97 15.75
C LYS A 341 3.63 0.37 16.16
N ALA A 342 4.63 0.59 15.32
CA ALA A 342 5.97 0.13 15.61
C ALA A 342 6.54 0.89 16.81
N PRO A 343 7.37 0.26 17.65
CA PRO A 343 8.13 0.98 18.65
C PRO A 343 8.93 2.11 18.00
N ASP A 344 8.80 3.32 18.53
CA ASP A 344 9.46 4.51 18.02
C ASP A 344 10.22 5.21 19.14
N ILE A 345 11.36 5.81 18.82
CA ILE A 345 12.20 6.48 19.81
C ILE A 345 11.50 7.76 20.29
N ALA A 346 11.24 7.84 21.60
CA ALA A 346 10.59 8.98 22.24
C ALA A 346 11.62 9.98 22.75
N SER A 347 12.67 9.50 23.42
CA SER A 347 13.75 10.35 23.95
C SER A 347 15.01 9.54 24.26
N VAL A 348 16.15 10.23 24.29
CA VAL A 348 17.41 9.69 24.78
C VAL A 348 17.98 10.62 25.84
N THR A 349 18.30 10.07 27.01
CA THR A 349 18.83 10.82 28.16
C THR A 349 20.13 10.18 28.64
N LYS A 350 21.08 10.98 29.10
CA LYS A 350 22.33 10.50 29.70
C LYS A 350 22.36 10.84 31.18
N THR A 351 22.68 9.86 32.03
CA THR A 351 22.92 10.09 33.46
C THR A 351 24.22 9.43 33.86
N GLY A 352 25.23 10.26 34.15
CA GLY A 352 26.59 9.78 34.42
C GLY A 352 27.17 9.04 33.21
N ASN A 353 27.39 7.74 33.38
CA ASN A 353 27.94 6.86 32.34
C ASN A 353 26.89 5.95 31.68
N GLN A 354 25.61 6.18 31.97
CA GLN A 354 24.49 5.45 31.39
C GLN A 354 23.73 6.32 30.40
N VAL A 355 23.27 5.71 29.30
CA VAL A 355 22.37 6.32 28.31
C VAL A 355 21.08 5.53 28.28
N VAL A 356 19.96 6.20 28.51
CA VAL A 356 18.62 5.61 28.55
C VAL A 356 17.86 6.03 27.29
N PHE A 357 17.45 5.03 26.52
CA PHE A 357 16.57 5.17 25.36
C PHE A 357 15.17 4.79 25.78
N LEU A 358 14.23 5.73 25.62
CA LEU A 358 12.81 5.52 25.89
C LEU A 358 12.06 5.40 24.57
N PHE A 359 11.23 4.37 24.43
CA PHE A 359 10.42 4.14 23.24
C PHE A 359 8.92 4.32 23.54
N ASP A 360 8.21 4.91 22.58
CA ASP A 360 6.77 4.89 22.50
C ASP A 360 6.29 3.62 21.77
N ASN A 361 4.99 3.34 21.83
CA ASN A 361 4.34 2.23 21.11
C ASN A 361 4.92 0.83 21.41
N VAL A 362 5.49 0.63 22.60
CA VAL A 362 5.91 -0.69 23.09
C VAL A 362 4.75 -1.32 23.86
N LYS A 363 4.27 -2.46 23.40
CA LYS A 363 3.14 -3.15 24.04
C LYS A 363 3.56 -4.02 25.22
N SER A 364 4.74 -4.63 25.13
CA SER A 364 5.29 -5.51 26.16
C SER A 364 6.69 -5.08 26.55
N ASP A 365 7.71 -5.73 25.99
CA ASP A 365 9.11 -5.52 26.27
C ASP A 365 9.89 -5.49 24.95
N LEU A 366 10.91 -4.63 24.88
CA LEU A 366 11.87 -4.60 23.79
C LEU A 366 12.93 -5.69 23.96
N PHE A 367 13.19 -6.43 22.89
CA PHE A 367 14.21 -7.48 22.85
C PHE A 367 15.20 -7.29 21.71
N ALA A 368 16.46 -7.59 22.00
CA ALA A 368 17.56 -7.70 21.04
C ALA A 368 18.15 -9.13 20.98
N PHE A 369 17.40 -10.15 21.41
CA PHE A 369 17.79 -11.56 21.40
C PHE A 369 19.18 -11.89 21.97
N GLN A 370 19.60 -11.18 23.02
CA GLN A 370 20.88 -11.41 23.72
C GLN A 370 22.13 -11.34 22.81
N VAL A 371 22.11 -10.49 21.78
CA VAL A 371 23.29 -10.23 20.95
C VAL A 371 24.46 -9.69 21.77
N SER A 372 25.69 -9.85 21.28
CA SER A 372 26.86 -9.29 21.97
C SER A 372 26.80 -7.77 22.00
N ASN A 373 27.47 -7.15 22.96
CA ASN A 373 27.59 -5.69 23.08
C ASN A 373 28.03 -5.02 21.77
N GLN A 374 28.95 -5.65 21.02
CA GLN A 374 29.46 -5.15 19.74
C GLN A 374 28.40 -5.17 18.63
N GLN A 375 27.44 -6.09 18.71
CA GLN A 375 26.36 -6.28 17.74
C GLN A 375 25.05 -5.62 18.19
N PHE A 376 25.02 -4.96 19.35
CA PHE A 376 23.82 -4.32 19.85
C PHE A 376 23.35 -3.22 18.89
N PRO A 377 22.04 -3.13 18.58
CA PRO A 377 21.54 -2.27 17.50
C PRO A 377 21.49 -0.78 17.85
N LEU A 378 21.67 -0.42 19.13
CA LEU A 378 21.72 0.97 19.58
C LEU A 378 23.14 1.37 19.98
N HIS A 379 23.51 2.61 19.67
CA HIS A 379 24.75 3.21 20.17
C HIS A 379 24.66 4.73 20.20
N VAL A 380 25.68 5.36 20.77
CA VAL A 380 25.88 6.80 20.73
C VAL A 380 27.23 7.14 20.09
N ARG A 381 27.32 8.34 19.53
CA ARG A 381 28.57 8.94 19.07
C ARG A 381 28.77 10.27 19.79
N ASP A 382 30.02 10.55 20.13
CA ASP A 382 30.46 11.83 20.69
C ASP A 382 31.47 12.49 19.73
N GLU A 383 32.16 13.55 20.16
CA GLU A 383 33.16 14.24 19.31
C GLU A 383 34.34 13.36 18.87
N GLU A 384 34.60 12.25 19.57
CA GLU A 384 35.64 11.26 19.22
C GLU A 384 35.10 10.08 18.41
N GLY A 385 33.81 10.09 18.07
CA GLY A 385 33.14 9.06 17.28
C GLY A 385 32.32 8.09 18.14
N ARG A 386 32.18 6.85 17.66
CA ARG A 386 31.35 5.83 18.34
C ARG A 386 31.89 5.52 19.74
N VAL A 387 30.98 5.47 20.71
CA VAL A 387 31.28 5.06 22.08
C VAL A 387 30.90 3.59 22.25
N GLU A 388 31.89 2.75 22.57
CA GLU A 388 31.65 1.33 22.86
C GLU A 388 30.80 1.16 24.12
N ILE A 389 29.97 0.11 24.15
CA ILE A 389 29.15 -0.24 25.32
C ILE A 389 29.77 -1.40 26.09
N SER A 390 29.80 -1.28 27.41
CA SER A 390 30.28 -2.31 28.33
C SER A 390 29.18 -3.27 28.77
N GLU A 391 27.94 -2.80 28.79
CA GLU A 391 26.74 -3.55 29.16
C GLU A 391 25.50 -2.87 28.58
N TYR A 392 24.45 -3.64 28.38
CA TYR A 392 23.12 -3.11 28.10
C TYR A 392 22.05 -3.90 28.87
N SER A 393 20.91 -3.28 29.11
CA SER A 393 19.72 -3.94 29.63
C SER A 393 18.47 -3.43 28.92
N THR A 394 17.50 -4.31 28.68
CA THR A 394 16.18 -3.95 28.18
C THR A 394 15.13 -4.28 29.24
N LEU A 395 14.21 -3.34 29.48
CA LEU A 395 13.09 -3.53 30.41
C LEU A 395 11.89 -2.71 29.93
N GLY A 396 10.77 -3.36 29.62
CA GLY A 396 9.60 -2.72 29.05
C GLY A 396 9.96 -1.93 27.80
N ASN A 397 9.66 -0.63 27.85
CA ASN A 397 9.92 0.31 26.76
C ASN A 397 11.26 1.05 26.88
N GLN A 398 12.16 0.60 27.75
CA GLN A 398 13.45 1.24 27.99
C GLN A 398 14.62 0.33 27.61
N VAL A 399 15.63 0.94 27.00
CA VAL A 399 16.94 0.33 26.77
C VAL A 399 18.00 1.20 27.43
N VAL A 400 18.78 0.61 28.33
CA VAL A 400 19.86 1.29 29.04
C VAL A 400 21.20 0.76 28.55
N LEU A 401 22.08 1.67 28.12
CA LEU A 401 23.45 1.37 27.73
C LEU A 401 24.43 1.89 28.78
N THR A 402 25.36 1.06 29.22
CA THR A 402 26.50 1.49 30.04
C THR A 402 27.71 1.70 29.14
N LEU A 403 28.21 2.94 29.04
CA LEU A 403 29.30 3.28 28.13
C LEU A 403 30.66 2.77 28.65
N ALA A 404 31.57 2.39 27.75
CA ALA A 404 32.89 1.87 28.12
C ALA A 404 33.90 2.98 28.49
N ARG A 405 33.57 4.24 28.21
CA ARG A 405 34.39 5.42 28.51
C ARG A 405 33.51 6.64 28.75
N GLU A 406 34.10 7.65 29.40
CA GLU A 406 33.48 8.98 29.48
C GLU A 406 33.35 9.61 28.08
N THR A 407 32.28 10.40 27.90
CA THR A 407 31.90 11.03 26.64
C THR A 407 32.43 12.45 26.55
N LYS A 408 32.73 12.93 25.33
CA LYS A 408 33.20 14.29 25.07
C LYS A 408 32.25 15.08 24.18
N GLY A 409 31.87 16.26 24.66
CA GLY A 409 31.00 17.17 23.91
C GLY A 409 29.60 16.63 23.73
N THR A 410 28.97 17.03 22.62
CA THR A 410 27.59 16.64 22.30
C THR A 410 27.49 15.18 21.91
N LEU A 411 26.43 14.52 22.37
CA LEU A 411 26.12 13.13 22.06
C LEU A 411 24.96 13.04 21.08
N THR A 412 25.10 12.16 20.11
CA THR A 412 24.02 11.76 19.20
C THR A 412 23.78 10.27 19.29
N ALA A 413 22.50 9.87 19.23
CA ALA A 413 22.03 8.52 19.37
C ALA A 413 21.57 7.94 18.02
N TYR A 414 21.85 6.66 17.83
CA TYR A 414 21.58 5.94 16.59
C TYR A 414 20.99 4.57 16.89
N GLY A 415 20.00 4.18 16.10
CA GLY A 415 19.33 2.89 16.22
C GLY A 415 19.19 2.23 14.87
N GLN A 416 19.86 1.10 14.67
CA GLN A 416 19.76 0.28 13.45
C GLN A 416 20.10 1.09 12.17
N GLU A 417 21.03 2.05 12.28
CA GLU A 417 21.29 3.07 11.25
C GLU A 417 21.88 2.54 9.93
N SER A 418 22.71 1.50 9.97
CA SER A 418 23.46 1.09 8.79
C SER A 418 22.54 0.41 7.76
N ALA A 419 22.95 0.38 6.49
CA ALA A 419 22.21 -0.32 5.45
C ALA A 419 21.89 -1.79 5.84
N ASN A 420 22.79 -2.50 6.52
CA ASN A 420 22.56 -3.84 7.07
C ASN A 420 22.94 -3.91 8.56
N PRO A 421 22.02 -3.55 9.48
CA PRO A 421 22.32 -3.61 10.90
C PRO A 421 22.44 -5.09 11.35
N PRO A 422 23.40 -5.42 12.23
CA PRO A 422 23.67 -6.80 12.64
C PRO A 422 22.51 -7.40 13.45
N ALA A 423 21.74 -6.56 14.13
CA ALA A 423 20.58 -6.92 14.94
C ALA A 423 19.51 -5.84 14.82
N TYR A 424 18.33 -6.11 15.36
CA TYR A 424 17.24 -5.14 15.48
C TYR A 424 16.53 -5.32 16.83
N LEU A 425 15.86 -4.28 17.29
CA LEU A 425 14.97 -4.32 18.43
C LEU A 425 13.57 -4.71 17.97
N MET A 426 12.89 -5.54 18.76
CA MET A 426 11.53 -5.99 18.49
C MET A 426 10.70 -5.92 19.76
N ASP A 427 9.44 -5.48 19.65
CA ASP A 427 8.46 -5.65 20.73
C ASP A 427 7.96 -7.10 20.75
N TRP A 428 8.00 -7.73 21.92
CA TRP A 428 7.71 -9.15 22.07
C TRP A 428 6.28 -9.55 21.73
N ASP A 429 5.30 -8.71 22.04
CA ASP A 429 3.89 -9.04 21.80
C ASP A 429 3.50 -8.77 20.36
N THR A 430 3.71 -7.55 19.85
CA THR A 430 3.34 -7.20 18.47
C THR A 430 4.23 -7.84 17.42
N HIS A 431 5.43 -8.29 17.80
CA HIS A 431 6.49 -8.75 16.88
C HIS A 431 6.87 -7.71 15.83
N LEU A 432 6.57 -6.43 16.07
CA LEU A 432 7.03 -5.35 15.22
C LEU A 432 8.45 -4.97 15.61
N PRO A 433 9.36 -4.83 14.64
CA PRO A 433 10.65 -4.24 14.92
C PRO A 433 10.48 -2.73 15.19
N ALA A 434 11.35 -2.19 16.05
CA ALA A 434 11.43 -0.76 16.28
C ALA A 434 11.84 -0.04 14.98
N LEU A 435 11.32 1.16 14.77
CA LEU A 435 11.75 2.01 13.65
C LEU A 435 13.22 2.38 13.83
N CYS A 436 13.98 2.29 12.75
CA CYS A 436 15.36 2.76 12.70
C CYS A 436 15.40 4.28 12.83
N PHE A 437 16.37 4.81 13.56
CA PHE A 437 16.55 6.25 13.74
C PHE A 437 18.01 6.66 13.60
N TYR A 438 18.23 7.90 13.16
CA TYR A 438 19.56 8.42 12.84
C TYR A 438 19.79 9.80 13.47
N GLY A 439 20.81 9.92 14.32
CA GLY A 439 21.29 11.21 14.81
C GLY A 439 20.33 11.93 15.77
N VAL A 440 19.66 11.19 16.65
CA VAL A 440 18.76 11.77 17.67
C VAL A 440 19.59 12.45 18.77
N GLU A 441 19.20 13.66 19.19
CA GLU A 441 19.90 14.37 20.26
C GLU A 441 19.79 13.63 21.60
N VAL A 442 20.90 13.56 22.33
CA VAL A 442 20.94 13.02 23.69
C VAL A 442 20.90 14.17 24.69
N SER A 443 19.86 14.19 25.51
CA SER A 443 19.70 15.16 26.60
C SER A 443 20.50 14.75 27.84
N GLU A 444 20.98 15.73 28.61
CA GLU A 444 21.68 15.51 29.91
C GLU A 444 20.75 15.62 31.11
#